data_AF-A0A956MIE8-F1
#
_entry.id   AF-A0A956MIE8-F1
#
_cell.length_a   1.000
_cell.length_b   1.000
_cell.length_c   1.000
_cell.angle_alpha   90.00
_cell.angle_beta   90.00
_cell.angle_gamma   90.00
#
_symmetry.space_group_name_H-M   'P 1'
#
loop_
_entity.id
_entity.type
_entity.pdbx_description
1 polymer ?
#
loop_
_entity_poly.entity_id
_entity_poly.type
_entity_poly.pdbx_seq_one_letter_code
_entity_poly.pdbx_strand_id
1 'polypeptide(L)'
;MRRVSFLVVLTALLVPPVGAQQAPDARVGGAGSANYALAARFAPYRISELVGDTRVDPQWIRNGDRFWYEWEDSDGKDFLLVDPARGTRQQIFDRDRIAAELTRLTRDPWDAQHLPIRNIRFVDDNTLQFEVET
;
A
#
# COMPACT_ATOMS: atom_id res chain seq x y z
N MET A 1 19.86 -62.84 57.97
CA MET A 1 19.81 -63.78 56.83
C MET A 1 18.46 -64.50 56.82
N ARG A 2 17.65 -64.29 55.78
CA ARG A 2 16.48 -65.11 55.43
C ARG A 2 16.20 -64.86 53.94
N ARG A 3 16.40 -65.90 53.12
CA ARG A 3 16.06 -65.93 51.70
C ARG A 3 14.70 -66.61 51.56
N VAL A 4 13.77 -66.05 50.79
CA VAL A 4 12.62 -66.78 50.21
C VAL A 4 12.30 -66.18 48.84
N SER A 5 12.10 -67.07 47.87
CA SER A 5 11.98 -66.82 46.43
C SER A 5 10.52 -66.82 45.95
N PHE A 6 10.26 -66.00 44.93
CA PHE A 6 9.34 -66.09 43.77
C PHE A 6 7.84 -66.46 43.93
N LEU A 7 6.98 -65.56 43.42
CA LEU A 7 5.92 -65.93 42.48
C LEU A 7 5.67 -64.76 41.50
N VAL A 8 5.98 -64.96 40.23
CA VAL A 8 5.65 -64.05 39.13
C VAL A 8 4.20 -64.32 38.75
N VAL A 9 3.31 -63.36 39.02
CA VAL A 9 1.96 -63.35 38.44
C VAL A 9 2.03 -62.54 37.16
N LEU A 10 1.95 -63.24 36.03
CA LEU A 10 1.88 -62.66 34.70
C LEU A 10 0.45 -62.15 34.47
N THR A 11 0.17 -60.91 34.87
CA THR A 11 -1.05 -60.20 34.46
C THR A 11 -0.85 -59.66 33.05
N ALA A 12 -1.47 -60.32 32.07
CA ALA A 12 -1.58 -59.82 30.71
C ALA A 12 -2.38 -58.51 30.72
N LEU A 13 -1.68 -57.37 30.65
CA LEU A 13 -2.31 -56.08 30.37
C LEU A 13 -2.75 -56.07 28.91
N LEU A 14 -4.07 -56.10 28.72
CA LEU A 14 -4.73 -55.80 27.46
C LEU A 14 -4.39 -54.35 27.09
N VAL A 15 -3.43 -54.16 26.17
CA VAL A 15 -3.10 -52.83 25.63
C VAL A 15 -4.21 -52.47 24.64
N PRO A 16 -5.06 -51.45 24.90
CA PRO A 16 -5.96 -50.98 23.87
C PRO A 16 -5.11 -50.39 22.73
N PRO A 17 -5.53 -50.52 21.46
CA PRO A 17 -4.85 -49.81 20.39
C PRO A 17 -5.02 -48.33 20.70
N VAL A 18 -3.92 -47.67 21.11
CA VAL A 18 -3.85 -46.22 21.05
C VAL A 18 -3.96 -45.92 19.56
N GLY A 19 -5.18 -45.61 19.13
CA GLY A 19 -5.44 -45.14 17.79
C GLY A 19 -4.47 -44.00 17.50
N ALA A 20 -3.85 -44.03 16.33
CA ALA A 20 -3.08 -42.92 15.83
C ALA A 20 -3.98 -41.67 15.84
N GLN A 21 -3.89 -40.87 16.89
CA GLN A 21 -4.35 -39.49 16.85
C GLN A 21 -3.36 -38.74 15.99
N GLN A 22 -3.54 -38.83 14.67
CA GLN A 22 -3.18 -37.74 13.79
C GLN A 22 -4.10 -36.58 14.17
N ALA A 23 -3.67 -35.78 15.15
CA ALA A 23 -4.24 -34.46 15.33
C ALA A 23 -3.91 -33.65 14.07
N PRO A 24 -4.89 -32.97 13.45
CA PRO A 24 -4.62 -32.15 12.30
C PRO A 24 -3.69 -31.01 12.73
N ASP A 25 -2.55 -30.84 12.06
CA ASP A 25 -1.76 -29.60 12.09
C ASP A 25 -2.57 -28.51 11.36
N ALA A 26 -3.71 -28.14 11.93
CA ALA A 26 -4.52 -27.00 11.52
C ALA A 26 -4.13 -25.82 12.41
N ARG A 27 -2.88 -25.34 12.27
CA ARG A 27 -2.48 -24.09 12.91
C ARG A 27 -3.13 -22.93 12.16
N VAL A 28 -4.31 -22.52 12.62
CA VAL A 28 -4.88 -21.20 12.31
C VAL A 28 -4.59 -20.30 13.52
N GLY A 29 -3.50 -19.53 13.45
CA GLY A 29 -2.99 -18.64 14.51
C GLY A 29 -1.79 -19.21 15.29
N GLY A 30 -0.71 -18.42 15.41
CA GLY A 30 0.57 -18.80 16.04
C GLY A 30 1.81 -18.59 15.15
N ALA A 31 3.02 -18.63 15.71
CA ALA A 31 4.28 -18.52 14.94
C ALA A 31 4.37 -19.67 13.92
N GLY A 32 4.42 -19.34 12.63
CA GLY A 32 4.38 -20.30 11.52
C GLY A 32 2.97 -20.64 11.00
N SER A 33 1.91 -20.00 11.49
CA SER A 33 0.56 -20.08 10.89
C SER A 33 0.35 -19.03 9.80
N ALA A 34 -0.58 -19.29 8.87
CA ALA A 34 -0.94 -18.35 7.82
C ALA A 34 -1.63 -17.10 8.39
N ASN A 35 -1.07 -15.92 8.10
CA ASN A 35 -1.65 -14.65 8.51
C ASN A 35 -2.67 -14.16 7.46
N TYR A 36 -3.88 -14.71 7.53
CA TYR A 36 -4.97 -14.33 6.63
C TYR A 36 -5.37 -12.87 6.74
N ALA A 37 -5.21 -12.25 7.93
CA ALA A 37 -5.49 -10.83 8.12
C ALA A 37 -4.51 -9.95 7.33
N LEU A 38 -3.23 -10.32 7.27
CA LEU A 38 -2.25 -9.66 6.41
C LEU A 38 -2.54 -9.92 4.92
N ALA A 39 -2.84 -11.17 4.55
CA ALA A 39 -3.17 -11.52 3.17
C ALA A 39 -4.39 -10.75 2.63
N ALA A 40 -5.40 -10.53 3.47
CA ALA A 40 -6.58 -9.74 3.13
C ALA A 40 -6.27 -8.28 2.76
N ARG A 41 -5.13 -7.71 3.19
CA ARG A 41 -4.69 -6.37 2.77
C ARG A 41 -4.30 -6.32 1.30
N PHE A 42 -3.86 -7.44 0.74
CA PHE A 42 -3.49 -7.60 -0.67
C PHE A 42 -4.59 -8.30 -1.47
N ALA A 43 -5.83 -8.30 -0.98
CA ALA A 43 -6.93 -8.80 -1.78
C ALA A 43 -7.08 -7.95 -3.07
N PRO A 44 -7.48 -8.53 -4.21
CA PRO A 44 -7.51 -7.83 -5.50
C PRO A 44 -8.25 -6.48 -5.49
N TYR A 45 -9.31 -6.36 -4.68
CA TYR A 45 -10.10 -5.14 -4.53
C TYR A 45 -9.42 -4.05 -3.66
N ARG A 46 -8.40 -4.38 -2.87
CA ARG A 46 -7.58 -3.41 -2.13
C ARG A 46 -6.27 -3.08 -2.84
N ILE A 47 -5.77 -3.99 -3.69
CA ILE A 47 -4.53 -3.76 -4.46
C ILE A 47 -4.65 -2.51 -5.33
N SER A 48 -5.81 -2.23 -5.91
CA SER A 48 -6.02 -1.02 -6.72
C SER A 48 -5.78 0.28 -5.93
N GLU A 49 -6.08 0.29 -4.63
CA GLU A 49 -5.81 1.45 -3.75
C GLU A 49 -4.32 1.57 -3.40
N LEU A 50 -3.53 0.50 -3.56
CA LEU A 50 -2.12 0.45 -3.20
C LEU A 50 -1.17 0.72 -4.37
N VAL A 51 -1.61 0.44 -5.60
CA VAL A 51 -0.75 0.53 -6.80
C VAL A 51 -0.69 1.96 -7.33
N GLY A 52 -1.70 2.79 -7.04
CA GLY A 52 -1.83 4.12 -7.62
C GLY A 52 -1.99 4.07 -9.14
N ASP A 53 -1.53 5.12 -9.80
CA ASP A 53 -1.57 5.23 -11.26
C ASP A 53 -0.63 4.22 -11.93
N THR A 54 -1.15 3.51 -12.93
CA THR A 54 -0.37 2.54 -13.72
C THR A 54 -0.15 2.99 -15.16
N ARG A 55 -0.69 4.16 -15.53
CA ARG A 55 -0.58 4.74 -16.86
C ARG A 55 -0.38 6.24 -16.72
N VAL A 56 0.41 6.80 -17.63
CA VAL A 56 0.62 8.24 -17.74
C VAL A 56 -0.37 8.78 -18.77
N ASP A 57 -1.14 9.82 -18.39
CA ASP A 57 -1.97 10.59 -19.32
C ASP A 57 -1.32 11.95 -19.60
N PRO A 58 -0.61 12.11 -20.74
CA PRO A 58 0.14 13.33 -21.02
C PRO A 58 -0.78 14.47 -21.49
N GLN A 59 -0.74 15.58 -20.75
CA GLN A 59 -1.39 16.83 -21.10
C GLN A 59 -0.39 17.76 -21.78
N TRP A 60 -0.55 17.99 -23.09
CA TRP A 60 0.36 18.79 -23.89
C TRP A 60 0.18 20.29 -23.68
N ILE A 61 1.29 21.01 -23.50
CA ILE A 61 1.28 22.47 -23.37
C ILE A 61 1.20 23.09 -24.77
N ARG A 62 0.32 24.08 -24.94
CA ARG A 62 0.16 24.77 -26.24
C ARG A 62 1.47 25.47 -26.62
N ASN A 63 1.83 25.38 -27.90
CA ASN A 63 3.00 26.03 -28.53
C ASN A 63 4.37 25.41 -28.22
N GLY A 64 4.45 24.17 -27.73
CA GLY A 64 5.73 23.48 -27.59
C GLY A 64 5.62 21.96 -27.51
N ASP A 65 6.78 21.31 -27.32
CA ASP A 65 6.89 19.85 -27.19
C ASP A 65 6.82 19.39 -25.72
N ARG A 66 6.56 20.30 -24.78
CA ARG A 66 6.48 19.99 -23.35
C ARG A 66 5.09 19.49 -22.99
N PHE A 67 5.03 18.53 -22.09
CA PHE A 67 3.77 18.03 -21.54
C PHE A 67 3.90 17.85 -20.04
N TRP A 68 2.77 17.85 -19.36
CA TRP A 68 2.71 17.54 -17.95
C TRP A 68 1.76 16.37 -17.72
N TYR A 69 1.87 15.71 -16.58
CA TYR A 69 0.93 14.69 -16.15
C TYR A 69 0.76 14.71 -14.63
N GLU A 70 -0.39 14.23 -14.21
CA GLU A 70 -0.67 13.88 -12.82
C GLU A 70 -0.26 12.43 -12.60
N TRP A 71 0.34 12.16 -11.45
CA TRP A 71 0.74 10.82 -11.02
C TRP A 71 0.34 10.64 -9.56
N GLU A 72 -0.52 9.67 -9.31
CA GLU A 72 -0.88 9.27 -7.96
C GLU A 72 -0.12 8.01 -7.56
N ASP A 73 0.58 8.06 -6.43
CA ASP A 73 1.17 6.88 -5.79
C ASP A 73 0.55 6.67 -4.39
N SER A 74 1.13 5.77 -3.60
CA SER A 74 0.66 5.51 -2.24
C SER A 74 0.82 6.70 -1.28
N ASP A 75 1.68 7.66 -1.62
CA ASP A 75 2.04 8.81 -0.80
C ASP A 75 1.23 10.04 -1.20
N GLY A 76 0.75 10.12 -2.44
CA GLY A 76 -0.28 11.06 -2.86
C GLY A 76 -0.16 11.47 -4.32
N LYS A 77 -0.65 12.67 -4.63
CA LYS A 77 -0.66 13.21 -6.01
C LYS A 77 0.56 14.08 -6.28
N ASP A 78 1.28 13.74 -7.34
CA ASP A 78 2.37 14.52 -7.90
C ASP A 78 2.00 15.09 -9.28
N PHE A 79 2.51 16.30 -9.54
CA PHE A 79 2.30 16.99 -10.80
C PHE A 79 3.66 17.23 -11.46
N LEU A 80 3.91 16.53 -12.57
CA LEU A 80 5.24 16.52 -13.21
C LEU A 80 5.20 17.16 -14.59
N LEU A 81 6.15 18.06 -14.84
CA LEU A 81 6.46 18.64 -16.13
C LEU A 81 7.59 17.85 -16.78
N VAL A 82 7.40 17.49 -18.05
CA VAL A 82 8.41 16.82 -18.86
C VAL A 82 8.77 17.67 -20.07
N ASP A 83 10.06 17.83 -20.26
CA ASP A 83 10.65 18.37 -21.49
C ASP A 83 11.31 17.21 -22.25
N PRO A 84 10.70 16.68 -23.31
CA PRO A 84 11.26 15.56 -24.07
C PRO A 84 12.47 15.97 -24.91
N ALA A 85 12.59 17.24 -25.31
CA ALA A 85 13.75 17.72 -26.07
C ALA A 85 15.02 17.73 -25.19
N ARG A 86 14.85 18.04 -23.90
CA ARG A 86 15.93 18.02 -22.90
C ARG A 86 16.05 16.71 -22.12
N GLY A 87 15.06 15.83 -22.22
CA GLY A 87 14.98 14.59 -21.45
C GLY A 87 14.86 14.82 -19.94
N THR A 88 14.25 15.93 -19.52
CA THR A 88 14.14 16.30 -18.09
C THR A 88 12.72 16.16 -17.58
N ARG A 89 12.60 15.73 -16.33
CA ARG A 89 11.35 15.66 -15.57
C ARG A 89 11.50 16.47 -14.28
N GLN A 90 10.56 17.36 -14.00
CA GLN A 90 10.58 18.23 -12.82
C GLN A 90 9.16 18.37 -12.25
N GLN A 91 9.03 18.68 -10.96
CA GLN A 91 7.71 19.03 -10.40
C GLN A 91 7.25 20.38 -10.96
N ILE A 92 5.97 20.51 -11.28
CA ILE A 92 5.40 21.76 -11.82
C ILE A 92 5.45 22.86 -10.75
N PHE A 93 5.21 22.49 -9.49
CA PHE A 93 5.20 23.40 -8.34
C PHE A 93 5.69 22.68 -7.08
N ASP A 94 6.11 23.48 -6.10
CA ASP A 94 6.43 23.02 -4.75
C ASP A 94 5.12 22.74 -3.98
N ARG A 95 4.87 21.47 -3.67
CA ARG A 95 3.63 21.01 -3.02
C ARG A 95 3.42 21.63 -1.64
N ASP A 96 4.50 21.74 -0.85
CA ASP A 96 4.45 22.30 0.50
C ASP A 96 4.07 23.78 0.45
N ARG A 97 4.66 24.50 -0.51
CA ARG A 97 4.34 25.91 -0.71
C ARG A 97 2.89 26.11 -1.15
N ILE A 98 2.38 25.29 -2.06
CA ILE A 98 0.98 25.39 -2.50
C ILE A 98 0.03 25.04 -1.37
N ALA A 99 0.28 23.97 -0.60
CA ALA A 99 -0.55 23.62 0.56
C ALA A 99 -0.64 24.76 1.59
N ALA A 100 0.50 25.40 1.90
CA ALA A 100 0.56 26.53 2.82
C ALA A 100 -0.24 27.73 2.30
N GLU A 101 -0.11 28.04 1.00
CA GLU A 101 -0.85 29.13 0.37
C GLU A 101 -2.36 28.87 0.30
N LEU A 102 -2.76 27.65 -0.06
CA LEU A 102 -4.17 27.24 -0.07
C LEU A 102 -4.76 27.30 1.33
N THR A 103 -4.04 26.81 2.34
CA THR A 103 -4.46 26.89 3.75
C THR A 103 -4.65 28.34 4.19
N ARG A 104 -3.74 29.22 3.77
CA ARG A 104 -3.83 30.66 4.09
C ARG A 104 -5.05 31.32 3.43
N LEU A 105 -5.37 30.96 2.19
CA LEU A 105 -6.46 31.56 1.41
C LEU A 105 -7.84 31.01 1.79
N THR A 106 -7.98 29.69 1.91
CA THR A 106 -9.24 28.99 2.22
C THR A 106 -9.54 28.98 3.72
N ARG A 107 -8.51 29.11 4.57
CA ARG A 107 -8.56 28.92 6.03
C ARG A 107 -8.82 27.48 6.48
N ASP A 108 -8.74 26.53 5.56
CA ASP A 108 -8.84 25.09 5.84
C ASP A 108 -7.47 24.42 5.79
N PRO A 109 -7.17 23.47 6.69
CA PRO A 109 -5.87 22.81 6.73
C PRO A 109 -5.69 21.85 5.54
N TRP A 110 -4.81 22.20 4.60
CA TRP A 110 -4.46 21.35 3.47
C TRP A 110 -3.08 20.71 3.65
N ASP A 111 -2.99 19.44 3.27
CA ASP A 111 -1.73 18.67 3.23
C ASP A 111 -1.13 18.74 1.82
N ALA A 112 0.19 18.86 1.73
CA ALA A 112 0.96 18.83 0.48
C ALA A 112 0.75 17.53 -0.31
N GLN A 113 0.42 16.44 0.39
CA GLN A 113 0.15 15.15 -0.22
C GLN A 113 -1.21 15.07 -0.92
N HIS A 114 -2.19 15.82 -0.41
CA HIS A 114 -3.60 15.73 -0.76
C HIS A 114 -4.15 17.11 -1.14
N LEU A 115 -3.62 17.66 -2.24
CA LEU A 115 -4.02 18.98 -2.74
C LEU A 115 -5.36 18.88 -3.50
N PRO A 116 -6.38 19.72 -3.17
CA PRO A 116 -7.70 19.71 -3.82
C PRO A 116 -7.67 20.49 -5.14
N ILE A 117 -6.67 20.23 -5.98
CA ILE A 117 -6.45 20.95 -7.23
C ILE A 117 -7.12 20.21 -8.38
N ARG A 118 -7.88 20.94 -9.20
CA ARG A 118 -8.54 20.42 -10.40
C ARG A 118 -8.35 21.35 -11.59
N ASN A 119 -8.65 20.82 -12.77
CA ASN A 119 -8.74 21.58 -14.02
C ASN A 119 -7.47 22.40 -14.34
N ILE A 120 -6.31 21.79 -14.11
CA ILE A 120 -5.01 22.43 -14.34
C ILE A 120 -4.85 22.73 -15.84
N ARG A 121 -4.53 23.98 -16.16
CA ARG A 121 -4.26 24.46 -17.52
C ARG A 121 -3.06 25.38 -17.53
N PHE A 122 -2.19 25.18 -18.51
CA PHE A 122 -1.12 26.15 -18.82
C PHE A 122 -1.70 27.28 -19.66
N VAL A 123 -1.58 28.51 -19.14
CA VAL A 123 -1.94 29.74 -19.86
C VAL A 123 -0.78 30.17 -20.75
N ASP A 124 0.44 30.07 -20.22
CA ASP A 124 1.70 30.26 -20.93
C ASP A 124 2.76 29.26 -20.40
N ASP A 125 4.01 29.40 -20.83
CA ASP A 125 5.13 28.51 -20.49
C ASP A 125 5.50 28.46 -19.00
N ASN A 126 5.07 29.45 -18.22
CA ASN A 126 5.42 29.65 -16.80
C ASN A 126 4.21 29.94 -15.90
N THR A 127 3.01 30.09 -16.47
CA THR A 127 1.78 30.43 -15.77
C THR A 127 0.80 29.27 -15.84
N LEU A 128 0.52 28.73 -14.65
CA LEU A 128 -0.48 27.69 -14.43
C LEU A 128 -1.76 28.32 -13.88
N GLN A 129 -2.89 27.91 -14.42
CA GLN A 129 -4.21 28.18 -13.85
C GLN A 129 -4.80 26.84 -13.39
N PHE A 130 -5.40 26.84 -12.21
CA PHE A 130 -6.11 25.69 -11.68
C PHE A 130 -7.28 26.13 -10.81
N GLU A 131 -8.21 25.22 -10.61
CA GLU A 131 -9.35 25.38 -9.73
C GLU A 131 -9.09 24.62 -8.43
N VAL A 132 -9.60 25.18 -7.33
CA VAL A 132 -9.49 24.59 -5.99
C VAL A 132 -10.89 24.22 -5.56
N GLU A 133 -11.11 22.94 -5.27
CA GLU A 133 -12.37 22.50 -4.66
C GLU A 133 -12.29 22.78 -3.17
N THR A 134 -13.20 23.63 -2.66
CA THR A 134 -13.29 24.03 -1.25
C THR A 134 -14.57 23.52 -0.62
#